data_AF-A0A180GS95-F1
#
_entry.id   AF-A0A180GS95-F1
#
_cell.length_a   1.000
_cell.length_b   1.000
_cell.length_c   1.000
_cell.angle_alpha   90.00
_cell.angle_beta   90.00
_cell.angle_gamma   90.00
#
_symmetry.space_group_name_H-M   'P 1'
#
loop_
_entity.id
_entity.type
_entity.pdbx_description
1 polymer ?
#
loop_
_entity_poly.entity_id
_entity_poly.type
_entity_poly.pdbx_seq_one_letter_code
_entity_poly.pdbx_strand_id
1 'polypeptide(L)'
;MADPMVDPNAAFAQLQQQVNNFLEREESAIVDSLIRNTLEPSLLNMVQATTHVLTKALYEFIVAQCQHSDRHHKIALLDKVVALIADPNLANDSTLVKWTQLGTDLAQLKMTLDKALGIFLQSSYKPPAGVNRTTFDFSVSQTLDAKTSPTLKDVASVIQFATSKGKTKGATTDPTSMDLDHINAFQGRSSGK
;
A
#
# COMPACT_ATOMS: atom_id res chain seq x y z
N MET A 1 -67.12 17.75 -5.93
CA MET A 1 -65.67 17.53 -6.14
C MET A 1 -64.97 18.39 -5.11
N ALA A 2 -64.49 17.79 -4.02
CA ALA A 2 -63.73 18.51 -3.00
C ALA A 2 -62.25 18.39 -3.37
N ASP A 3 -61.56 19.53 -3.48
CA ASP A 3 -60.12 19.59 -3.66
C ASP A 3 -59.43 18.83 -2.52
N PRO A 4 -58.39 18.01 -2.79
CA PRO A 4 -57.62 17.40 -1.74
C PRO A 4 -56.87 18.51 -0.98
N MET A 5 -57.28 18.77 0.26
CA MET A 5 -56.59 19.65 1.19
C MET A 5 -55.16 19.13 1.37
N VAL A 6 -54.20 19.81 0.76
CA VAL A 6 -52.76 19.55 0.96
C VAL A 6 -52.45 19.85 2.41
N ASP A 7 -52.01 18.84 3.17
CA ASP A 7 -51.58 18.99 4.56
C ASP A 7 -50.41 19.99 4.61
N PRO A 8 -50.60 21.19 5.21
CA PRO A 8 -49.57 22.23 5.25
C PRO A 8 -48.30 21.78 5.97
N ASN A 9 -48.42 20.85 6.93
CA ASN A 9 -47.29 20.32 7.68
C ASN A 9 -46.43 19.38 6.82
N ALA A 10 -47.06 18.59 5.94
CA ALA A 10 -46.35 17.73 5.01
C ALA A 10 -45.60 18.56 3.93
N ALA A 11 -46.22 19.64 3.45
CA ALA A 11 -45.59 20.56 2.52
C ALA A 11 -44.39 21.29 3.14
N PHE A 12 -44.49 21.70 4.41
CA PHE A 12 -43.40 22.33 5.14
C PHE A 12 -42.22 21.37 5.35
N ALA A 13 -42.48 20.11 5.74
CA ALA A 13 -41.44 19.10 5.90
C ALA A 13 -40.69 18.80 4.58
N GLN A 14 -41.39 18.76 3.45
CA GLN A 14 -40.77 18.58 2.13
C GLN A 14 -39.87 19.76 1.75
N LEU A 15 -40.30 21.00 2.00
CA LEU A 15 -39.48 22.20 1.79
C LEU A 15 -38.22 22.16 2.66
N GLN A 16 -38.36 21.79 3.92
CA GLN A 16 -37.24 21.70 4.85
C GLN A 16 -36.20 20.66 4.39
N GLN A 17 -36.67 19.52 3.86
CA GLN A 17 -35.79 18.50 3.30
C GLN A 17 -35.13 18.94 1.98
N GLN A 18 -35.83 19.68 1.11
CA GLN A 18 -35.23 20.27 -0.08
C GLN A 18 -34.13 21.29 0.25
N VAL A 19 -34.37 22.16 1.23
CA VAL A 19 -33.39 23.16 1.67
C VAL A 19 -32.15 22.48 2.25
N ASN A 20 -32.31 21.45 3.07
CA ASN A 20 -31.18 20.70 3.62
C ASN A 20 -30.37 20.00 2.51
N ASN A 21 -31.04 19.35 1.55
CA ASN A 21 -30.37 18.71 0.41
C ASN A 21 -29.64 19.71 -0.51
N PHE A 22 -30.12 20.95 -0.58
CA PHE A 22 -29.48 22.02 -1.34
C PHE A 22 -28.22 22.51 -0.63
N LEU A 23 -28.32 22.77 0.68
CA LEU A 23 -27.18 23.18 1.52
C LEU A 23 -26.06 22.14 1.50
N GLU A 24 -26.38 20.85 1.66
CA GLU A 24 -25.38 19.77 1.58
C GLU A 24 -24.66 19.72 0.22
N ARG A 25 -25.37 20.02 -0.88
CA ARG A 25 -24.76 20.08 -2.21
C ARG A 25 -23.85 21.29 -2.39
N GLU A 26 -24.29 22.47 -1.96
CA GLU A 26 -23.46 23.68 -2.04
C GLU A 26 -22.20 23.55 -1.19
N GLU A 27 -22.31 23.06 0.05
CA GLU A 27 -21.17 22.80 0.92
C GLU A 27 -20.21 21.79 0.28
N SER A 28 -20.73 20.70 -0.29
CA SER A 28 -19.91 19.70 -1.00
C SER A 28 -19.20 20.30 -2.22
N ALA A 29 -19.84 21.18 -2.97
CA ALA A 29 -19.26 21.84 -4.13
C ALA A 29 -18.18 22.88 -3.75
N ILE A 30 -18.40 23.65 -2.68
CA ILE A 30 -17.42 24.60 -2.15
C ILE A 30 -16.18 23.85 -1.65
N VAL A 31 -16.37 22.76 -0.90
CA VAL A 31 -15.27 21.94 -0.39
C VAL A 31 -14.51 21.25 -1.53
N ASP A 32 -15.20 20.75 -2.57
CA ASP A 32 -14.55 20.20 -3.77
C ASP A 32 -13.68 21.25 -4.48
N SER A 33 -14.22 22.46 -4.68
CA SER A 33 -13.48 23.59 -5.28
C SER A 33 -12.26 23.97 -4.44
N LEU A 34 -12.42 24.09 -3.12
CA LEU A 34 -11.32 24.42 -2.21
C LEU A 34 -10.21 23.36 -2.26
N ILE A 35 -10.57 22.08 -2.22
CA ILE A 35 -9.61 20.99 -2.34
C ILE A 35 -8.85 21.12 -3.65
N ARG A 36 -9.53 21.21 -4.80
CA ARG A 36 -8.88 21.29 -6.13
C ARG A 36 -7.96 22.49 -6.28
N ASN A 37 -8.35 23.65 -5.76
CA ASN A 37 -7.56 24.88 -5.87
C ASN A 37 -6.32 24.90 -4.96
N THR A 38 -6.27 24.02 -3.94
CA THR A 38 -5.14 23.96 -2.99
C THR A 38 -4.12 22.89 -3.38
N LEU A 39 -4.39 22.08 -4.42
CA LEU A 39 -3.50 20.99 -4.83
C LEU A 39 -2.29 21.49 -5.62
N GLU A 40 -1.16 20.82 -5.40
CA GLU A 40 0.02 20.94 -6.26
C GLU A 40 -0.31 20.44 -7.70
N PRO A 41 0.25 21.06 -8.75
CA PRO A 41 -0.18 20.82 -10.14
C PRO A 41 -0.13 19.36 -10.60
N SER A 42 0.84 18.56 -10.13
CA SER A 42 0.93 17.15 -10.52
C SER A 42 -0.25 16.33 -9.95
N LEU A 43 -0.66 16.63 -8.72
CA LEU A 43 -1.81 16.00 -8.08
C LEU A 43 -3.14 16.49 -8.68
N LEU A 44 -3.21 17.78 -9.01
CA LEU A 44 -4.36 18.38 -9.68
C LEU A 44 -4.64 17.71 -11.03
N ASN A 45 -3.61 17.48 -11.84
CA ASN A 45 -3.75 16.81 -13.13
C ASN A 45 -4.27 15.37 -12.98
N MET A 46 -3.80 14.62 -11.97
CA MET A 46 -4.31 13.28 -11.67
C MET A 46 -5.78 13.31 -11.22
N VAL A 47 -6.14 14.28 -10.38
CA VAL A 47 -7.51 14.50 -9.90
C VAL A 47 -8.46 14.89 -11.04
N GLN A 48 -8.02 15.74 -11.98
CA GLN A 48 -8.80 16.11 -13.16
C GLN A 48 -9.00 14.95 -14.14
N ALA A 49 -8.04 14.02 -14.21
CA ALA A 49 -8.17 12.80 -15.00
C ALA A 49 -9.17 11.79 -14.40
N THR A 50 -9.55 11.94 -13.14
CA THR A 50 -10.53 11.07 -12.47
C THR A 50 -11.95 11.62 -12.48
N THR A 51 -12.94 10.75 -12.70
CA THR A 51 -14.37 11.09 -12.80
C THR A 51 -15.07 11.16 -11.44
N HIS A 52 -14.34 11.43 -10.34
CA HIS A 52 -14.92 11.40 -8.99
C HIS A 52 -15.81 12.64 -8.75
N VAL A 53 -17.11 12.38 -8.56
CA VAL A 53 -18.16 13.41 -8.35
C VAL A 53 -18.38 13.71 -6.85
N LEU A 54 -17.96 12.81 -5.96
CA LEU A 54 -18.16 12.94 -4.51
C LEU A 54 -16.87 13.39 -3.81
N THR A 55 -16.96 14.45 -3.00
CA THR A 55 -15.85 15.05 -2.23
C THR A 55 -15.09 14.02 -1.38
N LYS A 56 -15.81 13.07 -0.77
CA LYS A 56 -15.20 11.99 0.03
C LYS A 56 -14.30 11.07 -0.80
N ALA A 57 -14.79 10.63 -1.98
CA ALA A 57 -14.02 9.77 -2.87
C ALA A 57 -12.77 10.50 -3.40
N LEU A 58 -12.90 11.81 -3.66
CA LEU A 58 -11.77 12.63 -4.05
C LEU A 58 -10.70 12.72 -2.95
N TYR A 59 -11.13 12.96 -1.70
CA TYR A 59 -10.23 13.00 -0.55
C TYR A 59 -9.49 11.67 -0.35
N GLU A 60 -10.22 10.55 -0.37
CA GLU A 60 -9.62 9.21 -0.25
C GLU A 60 -8.63 8.92 -1.38
N PHE A 61 -8.94 9.33 -2.62
CA PHE A 61 -8.03 9.22 -3.76
C PHE A 61 -6.74 10.04 -3.56
N ILE A 62 -6.86 11.31 -3.14
CA ILE A 62 -5.72 12.19 -2.86
C ILE A 62 -4.83 11.56 -1.78
N VAL A 63 -5.41 11.09 -0.68
CA VAL A 63 -4.68 10.43 0.40
C VAL A 63 -3.93 9.20 -0.12
N ALA A 64 -4.58 8.36 -0.94
CA ALA A 64 -3.95 7.18 -1.51
C ALA A 64 -2.77 7.52 -2.45
N GLN A 65 -2.91 8.54 -3.31
CA GLN A 65 -1.82 8.99 -4.19
C GLN A 65 -0.64 9.56 -3.41
N CYS A 66 -0.91 10.32 -2.35
CA CYS A 66 0.13 10.83 -1.46
C CYS A 66 0.86 9.68 -0.74
N GLN A 67 0.14 8.65 -0.28
CA GLN A 67 0.73 7.47 0.36
C GLN A 67 1.60 6.66 -0.61
N HIS A 68 1.12 6.46 -1.85
CA HIS A 68 1.87 5.81 -2.91
C HIS A 68 3.17 6.56 -3.22
N SER A 69 3.08 7.88 -3.42
CA SER A 69 4.23 8.74 -3.70
C SER A 69 5.25 8.74 -2.55
N ASP A 70 4.80 8.82 -1.30
CA ASP A 70 5.66 8.74 -0.11
C ASP A 70 6.41 7.41 -0.05
N ARG A 71 5.73 6.28 -0.34
CA ARG A 71 6.38 4.97 -0.40
C ARG A 71 7.44 4.90 -1.51
N HIS A 72 7.13 5.37 -2.72
CA HIS A 72 8.10 5.38 -3.81
C HIS A 72 9.30 6.28 -3.52
N HIS A 73 9.07 7.43 -2.88
CA HIS A 73 10.15 8.31 -2.45
C HIS A 73 11.08 7.62 -1.43
N LYS A 74 10.50 6.89 -0.47
CA LYS A 74 11.24 6.05 0.50
C LYS A 74 12.08 4.97 -0.17
N ILE A 75 11.53 4.30 -1.19
CA ILE A 75 12.26 3.30 -1.98
C ILE A 75 13.45 3.95 -2.69
N ALA A 76 13.23 5.07 -3.37
CA ALA A 76 14.28 5.78 -4.09
C ALA A 76 15.42 6.27 -3.17
N LEU A 77 15.12 6.69 -1.93
CA LEU A 77 16.15 7.04 -0.95
C LEU A 77 16.98 5.82 -0.53
N LEU A 78 16.36 4.66 -0.33
CA LEU A 78 17.10 3.44 0.01
C LEU A 78 17.93 2.90 -1.15
N ASP A 79 17.47 3.04 -2.38
CA ASP A 79 18.27 2.71 -3.56
C ASP A 79 19.54 3.60 -3.64
N LYS A 80 19.44 4.89 -3.26
CA LYS A 80 20.61 5.76 -3.14
C LYS A 80 21.57 5.29 -2.05
N VAL A 81 21.07 4.80 -0.91
CA VAL A 81 21.91 4.21 0.14
C VAL A 81 22.66 2.99 -0.40
N VAL A 82 21.97 2.08 -1.09
CA VAL A 82 22.60 0.89 -1.70
C VAL A 82 23.67 1.29 -2.71
N ALA A 83 23.38 2.27 -3.57
CA ALA A 83 24.32 2.76 -4.57
C ALA A 83 25.58 3.37 -3.94
N LEU A 84 25.43 4.11 -2.84
CA LEU A 84 26.56 4.68 -2.09
C LEU A 84 27.40 3.63 -1.39
N ILE A 85 26.81 2.53 -0.91
CA ILE A 85 27.56 1.40 -0.32
C ILE A 85 28.32 0.64 -1.41
N ALA A 86 27.73 0.51 -2.60
CA ALA A 86 28.30 -0.24 -3.72
C ALA A 86 29.35 0.54 -4.53
N ASP A 87 29.48 1.85 -4.31
CA ASP A 87 30.50 2.68 -4.98
C ASP A 87 31.90 2.18 -4.58
N PRO A 88 32.84 1.93 -5.49
CA PRO A 88 34.21 1.60 -5.10
C PRO A 88 35.02 2.81 -4.62
N ASN A 89 34.55 4.04 -4.85
CA ASN A 89 35.28 5.29 -4.59
C ASN A 89 34.76 6.07 -3.36
N LEU A 90 34.46 5.37 -2.25
CA LEU A 90 33.89 5.98 -1.03
C LEU A 90 34.79 7.03 -0.37
N ALA A 91 36.11 6.99 -0.59
CA ALA A 91 37.07 7.86 0.08
C ALA A 91 37.22 9.24 -0.59
N ASN A 92 36.11 9.97 -0.73
CA ASN A 92 36.13 11.37 -1.17
C ASN A 92 35.29 12.22 -0.20
N ASP A 93 35.65 13.51 -0.06
CA ASP A 93 34.97 14.43 0.87
C ASP A 93 33.47 14.57 0.58
N SER A 94 33.04 14.33 -0.67
CA SER A 94 31.63 14.36 -1.06
C SER A 94 30.82 13.17 -0.53
N THR A 95 31.46 12.05 -0.20
CA THR A 95 30.79 10.85 0.32
C THR A 95 30.19 11.10 1.69
N LEU A 96 30.94 11.73 2.60
CA LEU A 96 30.45 12.08 3.94
C LEU A 96 29.26 13.05 3.87
N VAL A 97 29.31 14.01 2.95
CA VAL A 97 28.20 14.94 2.69
C VAL A 97 26.97 14.19 2.19
N LYS A 98 27.13 13.29 1.21
CA LYS A 98 26.02 12.47 0.69
C LYS A 98 25.40 11.57 1.77
N TRP A 99 26.21 10.96 2.63
CA TRP A 99 25.72 10.16 3.77
C TRP A 99 24.97 11.00 4.80
N THR A 100 25.48 12.19 5.13
CA THR A 100 24.81 13.09 6.08
C THR A 100 23.49 13.60 5.52
N GLN A 101 23.44 13.92 4.23
CA GLN A 101 22.20 14.31 3.55
C GLN A 101 21.17 13.18 3.56
N LEU A 102 21.57 11.95 3.20
CA LEU A 102 20.65 10.80 3.23
C LEU A 102 20.16 10.48 4.65
N GLY A 103 21.02 10.59 5.65
CA GLY A 103 20.62 10.43 7.05
C GLY A 103 19.56 11.46 7.45
N THR A 104 19.73 12.71 7.01
CA THR A 104 18.76 13.80 7.24
C THR A 104 17.43 13.53 6.52
N ASP A 105 17.48 13.14 5.25
CA ASP A 105 16.29 12.83 4.45
C ASP A 105 15.49 11.66 5.05
N LEU A 106 16.18 10.59 5.50
CA LEU A 106 15.56 9.44 6.16
C LEU A 106 14.93 9.79 7.51
N ALA A 107 15.59 10.67 8.28
CA ALA A 107 15.08 11.16 9.56
C ALA A 107 13.81 12.02 9.35
N GLN A 108 13.82 12.91 8.35
CA GLN A 108 12.68 13.75 8.00
C GLN A 108 11.47 12.91 7.57
N LEU A 109 11.70 11.82 6.84
CA LEU A 109 10.65 10.88 6.41
C LEU A 109 10.11 9.96 7.52
N LYS A 110 10.60 10.12 8.77
CA LYS A 110 10.28 9.25 9.92
C LYS A 110 10.41 7.77 9.55
N MET A 111 11.48 7.44 8.82
CA MET A 111 11.72 6.09 8.35
C MET A 111 12.10 5.18 9.53
N THR A 112 11.21 4.26 9.88
CA THR A 112 11.49 3.24 10.91
C THR A 112 12.36 2.12 10.32
N LEU A 113 13.22 1.50 11.14
CA LEU A 113 14.05 0.37 10.73
C LEU A 113 13.23 -0.78 10.12
N ASP A 114 12.07 -1.10 10.71
CA ASP A 114 11.16 -2.14 10.19
C ASP A 114 10.73 -1.89 8.74
N LYS A 115 10.27 -0.67 8.44
CA LYS A 115 9.91 -0.25 7.07
C LYS A 115 11.09 -0.28 6.11
N ALA A 116 12.26 0.15 6.58
CA ALA A 116 13.47 0.13 5.77
C ALA A 116 13.84 -1.32 5.39
N LEU A 117 13.85 -2.23 6.36
CA LEU A 117 14.09 -3.66 6.12
C LEU A 117 13.05 -4.26 5.18
N GLY A 118 11.77 -3.88 5.31
CA GLY A 118 10.72 -4.29 4.39
C GLY A 118 11.02 -3.89 2.95
N ILE A 119 11.38 -2.62 2.72
CA ILE A 119 11.75 -2.14 1.38
C ILE A 119 13.01 -2.82 0.86
N PHE A 120 14.02 -3.01 1.70
CA PHE A 120 15.24 -3.75 1.32
C PHE A 120 14.92 -5.18 0.89
N LEU A 121 14.05 -5.88 1.62
CA LEU A 121 13.60 -7.22 1.28
C LEU A 121 12.90 -7.22 -0.08
N GLN A 122 11.98 -6.27 -0.32
CA GLN A 122 11.30 -6.14 -1.61
C GLN A 122 12.28 -5.92 -2.77
N SER A 123 13.27 -5.03 -2.62
CA SER A 123 14.23 -4.68 -3.68
C SER A 123 15.22 -5.82 -3.97
N SER A 124 15.62 -6.56 -2.92
CA SER A 124 16.67 -7.57 -3.04
C SER A 124 16.16 -8.98 -3.39
N TYR A 125 14.86 -9.24 -3.19
CA TYR A 125 14.30 -10.59 -3.36
C TYR A 125 14.20 -10.96 -4.85
N LYS A 126 14.91 -12.01 -5.24
CA LYS A 126 14.81 -12.58 -6.59
C LYS A 126 13.69 -13.64 -6.61
N PRO A 127 12.77 -13.58 -7.58
CA PRO A 127 11.71 -14.56 -7.66
C PRO A 127 12.26 -15.96 -8.01
N PRO A 128 11.50 -17.04 -7.70
CA PRO A 128 11.89 -18.40 -8.06
C PRO A 128 12.10 -18.59 -9.56
N ALA A 129 12.90 -19.61 -9.92
CA ALA A 129 13.12 -19.99 -11.31
C ALA A 129 11.79 -20.25 -12.04
N GLY A 130 11.64 -19.71 -13.24
CA GLY A 130 10.44 -19.83 -14.07
C GLY A 130 9.38 -18.73 -13.87
N VAL A 131 9.56 -17.84 -12.88
CA VAL A 131 8.67 -16.67 -12.69
C VAL A 131 9.27 -15.44 -13.39
N ASN A 132 8.47 -14.74 -14.19
CA ASN A 132 8.89 -13.49 -14.82
C ASN A 132 9.13 -12.41 -13.75
N ARG A 133 10.35 -11.86 -13.72
CA ARG A 133 10.75 -10.86 -12.73
C ARG A 133 9.90 -9.59 -12.77
N THR A 134 9.67 -9.04 -13.96
CA THR A 134 8.88 -7.81 -14.11
C THR A 134 7.44 -8.00 -13.64
N THR A 135 6.82 -9.13 -13.97
CA THR A 135 5.45 -9.43 -13.52
C THR A 135 5.39 -9.65 -12.00
N PHE A 136 6.40 -10.31 -11.43
CA PHE A 136 6.52 -10.52 -10.00
C PHE A 136 6.70 -9.20 -9.24
N ASP A 137 7.67 -8.38 -9.65
CA ASP A 137 7.98 -7.09 -9.04
C ASP A 137 6.77 -6.15 -9.12
N PHE A 138 6.06 -6.16 -10.26
CA PHE A 138 4.82 -5.41 -10.43
C PHE A 138 3.71 -5.89 -9.47
N SER A 139 3.48 -7.21 -9.37
CA SER A 139 2.45 -7.76 -8.49
C SER A 139 2.73 -7.49 -7.01
N VAL A 140 3.98 -7.62 -6.58
CA VAL A 140 4.40 -7.32 -5.21
C VAL A 140 4.24 -5.82 -4.93
N SER A 141 4.69 -4.97 -5.84
CA SER A 141 4.58 -3.51 -5.69
C SER A 141 3.12 -3.07 -5.61
N GLN A 142 2.28 -3.50 -6.55
CA GLN A 142 0.85 -3.20 -6.57
C GLN A 142 0.14 -3.63 -5.28
N THR A 143 0.46 -4.81 -4.76
CA THR A 143 -0.17 -5.32 -3.53
C THR A 143 0.27 -4.51 -2.30
N LEU A 144 1.52 -4.05 -2.28
CA LEU A 144 2.05 -3.23 -1.19
C LEU A 144 1.60 -1.77 -1.26
N ASP A 145 1.34 -1.25 -2.47
CA ASP A 145 0.76 0.09 -2.67
C ASP A 145 -0.67 0.19 -2.15
N ALA A 146 -1.40 -0.93 -2.16
CA ALA A 146 -2.74 -1.01 -1.58
C ALA A 146 -2.74 -1.04 -0.03
N LYS A 147 -1.58 -1.17 0.62
CA LYS A 147 -1.46 -1.21 2.08
C LYS A 147 -0.98 0.12 2.64
N THR A 148 -1.67 0.62 3.65
CA THR A 148 -1.23 1.80 4.40
C THR A 148 -0.01 1.48 5.25
N SER A 149 1.16 1.99 4.86
CA SER A 149 2.42 1.86 5.63
C SER A 149 2.83 0.40 5.93
N PRO A 150 3.15 -0.42 4.90
CA PRO A 150 3.46 -1.83 5.08
C PRO A 150 4.70 -2.04 5.97
N THR A 151 4.60 -2.98 6.91
CA THR A 151 5.70 -3.42 7.77
C THR A 151 6.59 -4.46 7.08
N LEU A 152 7.74 -4.80 7.67
CA LEU A 152 8.56 -5.92 7.18
C LEU A 152 7.75 -7.22 7.08
N LYS A 153 6.92 -7.49 8.09
CA LYS A 153 6.06 -8.69 8.11
C LYS A 153 5.05 -8.69 6.96
N ASP A 154 4.47 -7.54 6.65
CA ASP A 154 3.56 -7.38 5.51
C ASP A 154 4.27 -7.66 4.19
N VAL A 155 5.46 -7.10 4.01
CA VAL A 155 6.27 -7.30 2.80
C VAL A 155 6.64 -8.76 2.63
N ALA A 156 7.13 -9.41 3.69
CA ALA A 156 7.47 -10.82 3.68
C ALA A 156 6.26 -11.69 3.30
N SER A 157 5.09 -11.40 3.87
CA SER A 157 3.85 -12.12 3.56
C SER A 157 3.43 -11.94 2.10
N VAL A 158 3.49 -10.72 1.57
CA VAL A 158 3.16 -10.44 0.15
C VAL A 158 4.12 -11.17 -0.79
N ILE A 159 5.43 -11.15 -0.50
CA ILE A 159 6.44 -11.86 -1.29
C ILE A 159 6.22 -13.37 -1.24
N GLN A 160 5.93 -13.93 -0.06
CA GLN A 160 5.61 -15.36 0.09
C GLN A 160 4.37 -15.75 -0.72
N PHE A 161 3.33 -14.91 -0.69
CA PHE A 161 2.10 -15.15 -1.44
C PHE A 161 2.33 -15.08 -2.96
N ALA A 162 3.03 -14.04 -3.43
CA ALA A 162 3.38 -13.89 -4.85
C ALA A 162 4.25 -15.06 -5.35
N THR A 163 5.18 -15.51 -4.51
CA THR A 163 6.04 -16.67 -4.77
C THR A 163 5.22 -17.97 -4.86
N SER A 164 4.25 -18.15 -3.97
CA SER A 164 3.39 -19.34 -3.94
C SER A 164 2.47 -19.42 -5.16
N LYS A 165 1.92 -18.28 -5.61
CA LYS A 165 1.14 -18.19 -6.85
C LYS A 165 1.94 -18.56 -8.10
N GLY A 166 3.24 -18.22 -8.14
CA GLY A 166 4.13 -18.56 -9.25
C GLY A 166 4.47 -20.05 -9.36
N LYS A 167 4.38 -20.81 -8.26
CA LYS A 167 4.65 -22.25 -8.25
C LYS A 167 3.52 -23.11 -8.83
N THR A 168 2.32 -22.56 -8.96
CA THR A 168 1.12 -23.29 -9.44
C THR A 168 1.09 -23.58 -10.95
N LYS A 169 2.16 -23.28 -11.71
CA LYS A 169 2.23 -23.57 -13.15
C LYS A 169 3.50 -24.29 -13.62
N GLY A 170 4.25 -24.95 -12.74
CA GLY A 170 5.47 -25.62 -13.17
C GLY A 170 6.16 -26.56 -12.17
N ALA A 171 5.41 -27.28 -11.34
CA ALA A 171 6.00 -28.33 -10.51
C ALA A 171 5.00 -29.47 -10.25
N THR A 172 4.75 -30.28 -11.27
CA THR A 172 4.47 -31.71 -11.06
C THR A 172 5.79 -32.41 -10.76
N THR A 173 6.18 -32.41 -9.48
CA THR A 173 6.95 -33.49 -8.86
C THR A 173 6.50 -33.58 -7.40
N ASP A 174 5.57 -34.50 -7.18
CA ASP A 174 5.14 -35.20 -5.96
C ASP A 174 4.77 -34.42 -4.68
N PRO A 175 3.51 -34.59 -4.20
CA PRO A 175 3.06 -34.16 -2.87
C PRO A 175 2.99 -35.34 -1.90
N THR A 176 4.04 -35.61 -1.12
CA THR A 176 4.03 -36.43 0.12
C THR A 176 5.46 -36.35 0.68
N SER A 177 5.78 -36.15 1.96
CA SER A 177 5.08 -36.38 3.20
C SER A 177 5.78 -35.50 4.25
N MET A 178 5.03 -34.69 4.99
CA MET A 178 5.52 -34.06 6.20
C MET A 178 5.00 -34.95 7.33
N ASP A 179 5.78 -35.97 7.70
CA ASP A 179 5.40 -36.87 8.79
C ASP A 179 5.78 -36.21 10.13
N LEU A 180 4.75 -35.69 10.79
CA LEU A 180 4.78 -35.05 12.09
C LEU A 180 4.28 -36.04 13.13
N ASP A 181 5.02 -37.12 13.39
CA ASP A 181 4.70 -38.03 14.50
C ASP A 181 5.45 -37.62 15.77
N HIS A 182 4.79 -36.73 16.51
CA HIS A 182 5.05 -36.49 17.93
C HIS A 182 4.12 -37.35 18.80
N ILE A 183 4.75 -38.25 19.56
CA ILE A 183 4.44 -38.64 20.98
C ILE A 183 3.37 -39.73 21.23
N ASN A 184 3.84 -40.92 21.68
CA ASN A 184 3.59 -41.50 23.02
C ASN A 184 4.43 -42.80 23.20
N ALA A 185 5.49 -42.80 24.02
CA ALA A 185 5.49 -43.09 25.46
C ALA A 185 5.25 -44.58 25.83
N PHE A 186 6.32 -45.22 26.32
CA PHE A 186 6.37 -46.32 27.28
C PHE A 186 5.27 -47.39 27.25
N GLN A 187 5.63 -48.61 26.84
CA GLN A 187 5.55 -49.81 27.68
C GLN A 187 6.27 -50.99 27.03
N GLY A 188 7.19 -51.60 27.79
CA GLY A 188 8.04 -52.68 27.31
C GLY A 188 7.40 -54.07 27.33
N ARG A 189 8.03 -55.03 26.64
CA ARG A 189 8.39 -56.34 27.22
C ARG A 189 9.34 -57.09 26.28
N SER A 190 10.22 -57.85 26.90
CA SER A 190 11.16 -58.79 26.32
C SER A 190 10.49 -59.92 25.51
N SER A 191 11.24 -60.53 24.59
CA SER A 191 11.71 -61.93 24.69
C SER A 191 11.89 -62.60 23.31
N GLY A 192 13.00 -63.32 23.15
CA GLY A 192 13.19 -64.50 22.27
C GLY A 192 13.37 -64.21 20.78
N LYS A 193 14.31 -64.83 20.06
CA LYS A 193 15.20 -65.96 20.33
C LYS A 193 16.33 -65.93 19.30
#